data_AF-A0A7V4HDN5-F1
#
_entry.id   AF-A0A7V4HDN5-F1
#
_cell.length_a   1.000
_cell.length_b   1.000
_cell.length_c   1.000
_cell.angle_alpha   90.00
_cell.angle_beta   90.00
_cell.angle_gamma   90.00
#
_symmetry.space_group_name_H-M   'P 1'
#
loop_
_entity.id
_entity.type
_entity.pdbx_description
1 polymer ?
#
loop_
_entity_poly.entity_id
_entity_poly.type
_entity_poly.pdbx_seq_one_letter_code
_entity_poly.pdbx_strand_id
1 'polypeptide(L)'
;MARTTRDASEMTVREAGRKGGNTVKSKYGPQFYQEIGKQGGQVRKQQLGHGGYVEMGRKGGNTVRDKYGPDFYEEIGRKGGNTVRKKYGPQFYEKIGKKGGQRVRELIEEGRSSEKR
;
A
#
# COMPACT_ATOMS: atom_id res chain seq x y z
N MET A 1 -51.22 31.64 -26.93
CA MET A 1 -50.70 30.52 -27.75
C MET A 1 -49.19 30.60 -27.71
N ALA A 2 -48.35 29.60 -27.45
CA ALA A 2 -48.50 28.16 -27.45
C ALA A 2 -47.53 27.53 -26.41
N ARG A 3 -47.90 26.33 -25.96
CA ARG A 3 -47.13 25.44 -25.07
C ARG A 3 -45.79 25.08 -25.69
N THR A 4 -44.74 24.91 -24.89
CA THR A 4 -43.96 23.67 -24.90
C THR A 4 -43.27 23.51 -23.54
N THR A 5 -43.74 22.54 -22.80
CA THR A 5 -43.19 22.00 -21.55
C THR A 5 -41.76 21.51 -21.79
N ARG A 6 -40.75 22.14 -21.17
CA ARG A 6 -39.46 21.48 -20.93
C ARG A 6 -39.62 20.55 -19.73
N ASP A 7 -40.43 19.51 -19.92
CA ASP A 7 -40.59 18.42 -18.97
C ASP A 7 -39.88 17.20 -19.57
N ALA A 8 -38.56 17.23 -19.46
CA ALA A 8 -37.69 16.09 -19.61
C ALA A 8 -36.58 16.32 -18.60
N SER A 9 -36.68 15.63 -17.47
CA SER A 9 -35.68 15.63 -16.41
C SER A 9 -34.29 15.28 -16.97
N GLU A 10 -33.48 16.31 -17.24
CA GLU A 10 -32.10 16.13 -17.69
C GLU A 10 -31.30 15.47 -16.58
N MET A 11 -31.04 14.17 -16.74
CA MET A 11 -30.25 13.38 -15.81
C MET A 11 -28.79 13.86 -15.83
N THR A 12 -28.21 14.11 -14.65
CA THR A 12 -26.81 14.51 -14.56
C THR A 12 -25.86 13.37 -14.94
N VAL A 13 -24.64 13.67 -15.39
CA VAL A 13 -23.61 12.66 -15.71
C VAL A 13 -23.35 11.74 -14.52
N ARG A 14 -23.35 12.29 -13.30
CA ARG A 14 -23.17 11.52 -12.07
C ARG A 14 -24.34 10.56 -11.82
N GLU A 15 -25.58 11.01 -12.03
CA GLU A 15 -26.76 10.17 -11.88
C GLU A 15 -26.83 9.09 -12.95
N ALA A 16 -26.47 9.41 -14.20
CA ALA A 16 -26.36 8.44 -15.29
C ALA A 16 -25.30 7.37 -14.96
N GLY A 17 -24.13 7.78 -14.46
CA GLY A 17 -23.08 6.84 -14.03
C GLY A 17 -23.53 5.95 -12.86
N ARG A 18 -24.20 6.52 -11.86
CA ARG A 18 -24.77 5.75 -10.74
C ARG A 18 -25.82 4.76 -11.21
N LYS A 19 -26.74 5.20 -12.08
CA LYS A 19 -27.82 4.36 -12.63
C LYS A 19 -27.23 3.21 -13.45
N GLY A 20 -26.28 3.48 -14.34
CA GLY A 20 -25.57 2.46 -15.11
C GLY A 20 -24.85 1.44 -14.21
N GLY A 21 -24.13 1.91 -13.18
CA GLY A 21 -23.49 1.03 -12.20
C GLY A 21 -24.49 0.16 -11.44
N ASN A 22 -25.63 0.71 -11.03
CA ASN A 22 -26.69 -0.07 -10.38
C ASN A 22 -27.29 -1.11 -11.31
N THR A 23 -27.54 -0.77 -12.58
CA THR A 23 -28.04 -1.71 -13.59
C THR A 23 -27.06 -2.87 -13.81
N VAL A 24 -25.76 -2.57 -13.95
CA VAL A 24 -24.71 -3.59 -14.10
C VAL A 24 -24.61 -4.47 -12.85
N LYS A 25 -24.69 -3.87 -11.65
CA LYS A 25 -24.71 -4.61 -10.37
C LYS A 25 -25.92 -5.52 -10.23
N SER A 26 -27.11 -5.07 -10.64
CA SER A 26 -28.31 -5.91 -10.64
C SER A 26 -28.21 -7.06 -11.65
N LYS A 27 -27.57 -6.83 -12.81
CA LYS A 27 -27.43 -7.85 -13.87
C LYS A 27 -26.39 -8.92 -13.57
N TYR A 28 -25.21 -8.54 -13.08
CA TYR A 28 -24.07 -9.44 -12.93
C TYR A 28 -23.66 -9.71 -11.48
N GLY A 29 -24.25 -8.99 -10.52
CA GLY A 29 -23.99 -9.18 -9.10
C GLY A 29 -22.62 -8.66 -8.62
N PRO A 30 -22.28 -8.87 -7.34
CA PRO A 30 -21.04 -8.39 -6.73
C PRO A 30 -19.79 -9.10 -7.23
N GLN A 31 -19.90 -10.36 -7.67
CA GLN A 31 -18.78 -11.16 -8.18
C GLN A 31 -18.13 -10.51 -9.41
N PHE A 32 -18.95 -9.96 -10.31
CA PHE A 32 -18.47 -9.23 -11.49
C PHE A 32 -17.54 -8.06 -11.13
N TYR A 33 -17.90 -7.26 -10.12
CA TYR A 33 -17.07 -6.14 -9.67
C TYR A 33 -15.77 -6.60 -9.00
N GLN A 34 -15.80 -7.71 -8.28
CA GLN A 34 -14.60 -8.31 -7.69
C GLN A 34 -13.63 -8.77 -8.78
N GLU A 35 -14.15 -9.42 -9.82
CA GLU A 35 -13.34 -9.93 -10.93
C GLU A 35 -12.69 -8.80 -11.74
N ILE A 36 -13.47 -7.82 -12.20
CA ILE A 36 -12.92 -6.68 -12.94
C ILE A 36 -11.96 -5.84 -12.09
N GLY A 37 -12.23 -5.72 -10.79
CA GLY A 37 -11.35 -5.03 -9.84
C GLY A 37 -10.02 -5.76 -9.67
N LYS A 38 -10.06 -7.09 -9.56
CA LYS A 38 -8.85 -7.93 -9.51
C LYS A 38 -8.05 -7.82 -10.79
N GLN A 39 -8.70 -7.92 -11.95
CA GLN A 39 -8.04 -7.79 -13.26
C GLN A 39 -7.40 -6.40 -13.43
N GLY A 40 -8.13 -5.33 -13.13
CA GLY A 40 -7.60 -3.97 -13.16
C GLY A 40 -6.41 -3.77 -12.21
N GLY A 41 -6.48 -4.36 -11.01
CA GLY A 41 -5.37 -4.36 -10.06
C GLY A 41 -4.13 -5.07 -10.57
N GLN A 42 -4.29 -6.22 -11.25
CA GLN A 42 -3.16 -6.95 -11.85
C GLN A 42 -2.52 -6.16 -13.00
N VAL A 43 -3.32 -5.59 -13.89
CA VAL A 43 -2.83 -4.72 -14.97
C VAL A 43 -2.06 -3.54 -14.38
N ARG A 44 -2.62 -2.88 -13.37
CA ARG A 44 -1.97 -1.74 -12.71
C ARG A 44 -0.66 -2.15 -12.04
N LYS A 45 -0.62 -3.33 -11.42
CA LYS A 45 0.60 -3.88 -10.80
C LYS A 45 1.70 -4.08 -11.83
N GLN A 46 1.37 -4.62 -13.01
CA GLN A 46 2.32 -4.81 -14.10
C GLN A 46 2.81 -3.47 -14.66
N GLN A 47 1.91 -2.52 -14.90
CA GLN A 47 2.24 -1.18 -15.41
C GLN A 47 3.18 -0.40 -14.48
N LEU A 48 2.91 -0.43 -13.18
CA LEU A 48 3.72 0.29 -12.19
C LEU A 48 5.05 -0.42 -11.89
N GLY A 49 5.05 -1.76 -11.95
CA GLY A 49 6.18 -2.57 -11.54
C GLY A 49 6.61 -2.30 -10.09
N HIS A 50 7.81 -2.76 -9.71
CA HIS A 50 8.35 -2.52 -8.37
C HIS A 50 8.55 -1.02 -8.09
N GLY A 51 9.12 -0.28 -9.04
CA GLY A 51 9.45 1.14 -8.90
C GLY A 51 8.23 2.00 -8.58
N GLY A 52 7.09 1.75 -9.23
CA GLY A 52 5.87 2.53 -8.96
C GLY A 52 5.32 2.33 -7.55
N TYR A 53 5.39 1.12 -6.99
CA TYR A 53 4.98 0.90 -5.59
C TYR A 53 5.98 1.48 -4.59
N VAL A 54 7.28 1.44 -4.90
CA VAL A 54 8.30 2.11 -4.08
C VAL A 54 8.03 3.61 -4.03
N GLU A 55 7.74 4.24 -5.18
CA GLU A 55 7.45 5.67 -5.22
C GLU A 55 6.16 6.01 -4.46
N MET A 56 5.10 5.21 -4.61
CA MET A 56 3.84 5.40 -3.86
C MET A 56 4.05 5.25 -2.35
N GLY A 57 4.83 4.25 -1.92
CA GLY A 57 5.19 4.07 -0.51
C GLY A 57 5.99 5.25 0.02
N ARG A 58 6.98 5.74 -0.74
CA ARG A 58 7.77 6.92 -0.39
C ARG A 58 6.91 8.17 -0.26
N LYS A 59 6.01 8.41 -1.23
CA LYS A 59 5.08 9.54 -1.20
C LYS A 59 4.17 9.48 0.02
N GLY A 60 3.56 8.34 0.29
CA GLY A 60 2.71 8.14 1.48
C GLY A 60 3.49 8.35 2.78
N GLY A 61 4.70 7.80 2.88
CA GLY A 61 5.58 8.01 4.03
C GLY A 61 5.94 9.48 4.23
N ASN A 62 6.28 10.21 3.17
CA ASN A 62 6.56 11.64 3.24
C ASN A 62 5.33 12.43 3.72
N THR A 63 4.14 12.15 3.18
CA THR A 63 2.91 12.82 3.63
C THR A 63 2.65 12.60 5.12
N VAL A 64 2.87 11.38 5.62
CA VAL A 64 2.72 11.07 7.05
C VAL A 64 3.76 11.85 7.87
N ARG A 65 5.02 11.84 7.45
CA ARG A 65 6.09 12.59 8.11
C ARG A 65 5.81 14.09 8.13
N ASP A 66 5.37 14.67 7.02
CA ASP A 66 5.12 16.10 6.93
C ASP A 66 3.91 16.51 7.80
N LYS A 67 2.94 15.59 7.99
CA LYS A 67 1.76 15.83 8.83
C LYS A 67 2.02 15.64 10.33
N TYR A 68 2.82 14.64 10.72
CA TYR A 68 2.96 14.20 12.12
C TYR A 68 4.36 14.37 12.70
N GLY A 69 5.35 14.69 11.88
CA GLY A 69 6.73 14.88 12.31
C GLY A 69 7.48 13.59 12.67
N PRO A 70 8.73 13.71 13.15
CA PRO A 70 9.58 12.59 13.52
C PRO A 70 9.10 11.84 14.77
N ASP A 71 8.50 12.54 15.75
CA ASP A 71 8.05 11.97 17.02
C ASP A 71 7.01 10.85 16.82
N PHE A 72 6.20 10.96 15.78
CA PHE A 72 5.25 9.91 15.39
C PHE A 72 5.95 8.58 15.06
N TYR A 73 7.07 8.63 14.33
CA TYR A 73 7.82 7.43 13.98
C TYR A 73 8.52 6.82 15.20
N GLU A 74 9.02 7.66 16.11
CA GLU A 74 9.57 7.21 17.37
C GLU A 74 8.51 6.49 18.22
N GLU A 75 7.31 7.07 18.32
CA GLU A 75 6.22 6.49 19.09
C GLU A 75 5.77 5.13 18.54
N ILE A 76 5.52 5.03 17.23
CA ILE A 76 5.11 3.76 16.60
C ILE A 76 6.23 2.73 16.65
N GLY A 77 7.50 3.15 16.52
CA GLY A 77 8.66 2.29 16.65
C GLY A 77 8.77 1.70 18.06
N ARG A 78 8.64 2.56 19.08
CA ARG A 78 8.63 2.14 20.50
C ARG A 78 7.47 1.21 20.81
N LYS A 79 6.26 1.50 20.31
CA LYS A 79 5.07 0.63 20.46
C LYS A 79 5.30 -0.74 19.81
N GLY A 80 5.85 -0.78 18.61
CA GLY A 80 6.22 -2.01 17.89
C GLY A 80 7.24 -2.84 18.66
N GLY A 81 8.36 -2.22 19.05
CA GLY A 81 9.43 -2.88 19.83
C GLY A 81 8.93 -3.43 21.16
N ASN A 82 8.10 -2.67 21.88
CA ASN A 82 7.49 -3.13 23.13
C ASN A 82 6.58 -4.35 22.92
N THR A 83 5.81 -4.37 21.84
CA THR A 83 4.95 -5.52 21.48
C THR A 83 5.78 -6.76 21.20
N VAL A 84 6.83 -6.62 20.39
CA VAL A 84 7.78 -7.72 20.08
C VAL A 84 8.47 -8.21 21.35
N ARG A 85 8.92 -7.30 22.22
CA ARG A 85 9.55 -7.63 23.50
C ARG A 85 8.62 -8.40 24.42
N LYS A 86 7.35 -7.97 24.55
CA LYS A 86 6.35 -8.69 25.35
C LYS A 86 6.08 -10.09 24.81
N LYS A 87 6.05 -10.25 23.49
CA LYS A 87 5.72 -11.53 22.83
C LYS A 87 6.87 -12.55 22.87
N TYR A 88 8.11 -12.10 22.66
CA TYR A 88 9.25 -13.00 22.44
C TYR A 88 10.36 -12.90 23.50
N GLY A 89 10.27 -11.92 24.41
CA GLY A 89 11.22 -11.74 25.50
C GLY A 89 12.62 -11.28 25.06
N PRO A 90 13.57 -11.17 26.00
CA PRO A 90 14.93 -10.67 25.75
C PRO A 90 15.77 -11.59 24.84
N GLN A 91 15.59 -12.91 24.96
CA GLN A 91 16.35 -13.91 24.18
C GLN A 91 16.18 -13.74 22.66
N PHE A 92 15.02 -13.22 22.23
CA PHE A 92 14.78 -12.89 20.84
C PHE A 92 15.77 -11.84 20.32
N TYR A 93 15.99 -10.77 21.09
CA TYR A 93 16.91 -9.70 20.73
C TYR A 93 18.37 -10.18 20.71
N GLU A 94 18.74 -11.04 21.65
CA GLU A 94 20.05 -11.68 21.66
C GLU A 94 20.28 -12.52 20.41
N LYS A 95 19.29 -13.35 20.02
CA LYS A 95 19.37 -14.21 18.84
C LYS A 95 19.48 -13.40 17.54
N ILE A 96 18.64 -12.38 17.35
CA ILE A 96 18.70 -11.54 16.15
C ILE A 96 19.98 -10.69 16.13
N GLY A 97 20.47 -10.23 17.28
CA GLY A 97 21.73 -9.50 17.40
C GLY A 97 22.94 -10.37 17.03
N LYS A 98 23.00 -11.60 17.54
CA LYS A 98 24.01 -12.59 17.16
C LYS A 98 24.01 -12.85 15.66
N LYS A 99 22.82 -13.08 15.07
CA LYS A 99 22.66 -13.30 13.63
C LYS A 99 23.12 -12.09 12.80
N GLY A 100 22.77 -10.88 13.22
CA GLY A 100 23.22 -9.65 12.57
C GLY A 100 24.75 -9.50 12.62
N GLY A 101 25.35 -9.70 13.79
CA GLY A 101 26.81 -9.60 13.96
C GLY A 101 27.60 -10.68 13.24
N GLN A 102 27.03 -11.89 13.05
CA GLN A 102 27.63 -12.92 12.17
C GLN A 102 27.63 -12.47 10.72
N ARG A 103 26.51 -11.94 10.21
CA ARG A 103 26.45 -11.48 8.82
C ARG A 103 27.42 -10.33 8.53
N VAL A 104 27.59 -9.41 9.48
CA VAL A 104 28.59 -8.33 9.36
C VAL A 104 30.01 -8.90 9.27
N ARG A 105 30.33 -9.92 10.07
CA ARG A 105 31.65 -10.59 10.02
C ARG A 105 31.90 -11.26 8.67
N GLU A 106 30.93 -12.03 8.17
CA GLU A 106 31.01 -12.67 6.85
C GLU A 106 31.27 -11.64 5.74
N LEU A 107 30.53 -10.53 5.72
CA LEU A 107 30.69 -9.48 4.72
C LEU A 107 32.10 -8.85 4.76
N ILE A 108 32.68 -8.69 5.95
CA ILE A 108 34.05 -8.18 6.10
C ILE A 108 35.06 -9.18 5.55
N GLU A 109 34.88 -10.48 5.79
CA GLU A 109 35.75 -11.53 5.27
C GLU A 109 35.65 -11.67 3.74
N GLU A 110 34.43 -11.63 3.19
CA GLU A 110 34.15 -11.59 1.75
C GLU A 110 34.84 -10.38 1.08
N GLY A 111 34.74 -9.19 1.70
CA GLY A 111 35.41 -7.99 1.19
C GLY A 111 36.94 -8.12 1.20
N ARG A 112 37.52 -8.55 2.32
CA ARG A 112 38.97 -8.74 2.47
C ARG A 112 39.55 -9.81 1.55
N SER A 113 38.78 -10.85 1.24
CA SER A 113 39.20 -11.90 0.30
C SER A 113 39.06 -11.47 -1.16
N SER A 114 38.11 -10.58 -1.46
CA SER A 114 37.95 -9.97 -2.78
C SER A 114 39.03 -8.93 -3.09
N GLU A 115 39.56 -8.22 -2.09
CA GLU A 115 40.69 -7.29 -2.25
C GLU A 115 42.05 -7.98 -2.44
N LYS A 116 42.16 -9.26 -2.03
CA LYS A 116 43.41 -10.05 -2.13
C LYS A 116 43.52 -10.90 -3.41
N ARG A 117 42.50 -10.84 -4.28
CA ARG A 117 42.48 -11.49 -5.60
C ARG A 117 42.72 -10.46 -6.69
#